data_AF-A0A0B2RJT5-F1
#
_entry.id   AF-A0A0B2RJT5-F1
#
_cell.length_a   1.000
_cell.length_b   1.000
_cell.length_c   1.000
_cell.angle_alpha   90.00
_cell.angle_beta   90.00
_cell.angle_gamma   90.00
#
_symmetry.space_group_name_H-M   'P 1'
#
loop_
_entity.id
_entity.type
_entity.pdbx_description
1 polymer ?
#
loop_
_entity_poly.entity_id
_entity_poly.type
_entity_poly.pdbx_seq_one_letter_code
_entity_poly.pdbx_strand_id
1 'polypeptide(L)'
;MDPDALAKAFVEHYYSTFDTNRNGLANLYQEGSMLTFEGQKIQGASSIVAKLTSLPFQQCHHSISTVDCQPSGVNAGMLVFVSGNLQLAGEQHTLKFSQMFHLIPTPQGSYYVLNDIFRLNYA
;
A
#
# COMPACT_ATOMS: atom_id res chain seq x y z
N MET A 1 2.50 21.64 1.47
CA MET A 1 2.42 20.39 2.25
C MET A 1 3.77 19.72 2.10
N ASP A 2 4.37 19.27 3.19
CA ASP A 2 5.64 18.56 3.17
C ASP A 2 5.42 17.14 2.56
N PRO A 3 6.05 16.80 1.42
CA PRO A 3 5.87 15.48 0.78
C PRO A 3 6.19 14.32 1.70
N ASP A 4 7.23 14.44 2.53
CA ASP A 4 7.63 13.39 3.46
C ASP A 4 6.58 13.16 4.55
N ALA A 5 6.02 14.24 5.10
CA ALA A 5 4.93 14.15 6.07
C ALA A 5 3.67 13.50 5.46
N LEU A 6 3.35 13.84 4.21
CA LEU A 6 2.21 13.26 3.50
C LEU A 6 2.42 11.77 3.25
N ALA A 7 3.58 11.38 2.72
CA ALA A 7 3.90 9.99 2.44
C ALA A 7 3.85 9.13 3.71
N LYS A 8 4.42 9.62 4.82
CA LYS A 8 4.37 8.92 6.12
C LYS A 8 2.94 8.78 6.64
N ALA A 9 2.14 9.84 6.58
CA ALA A 9 0.73 9.79 7.00
C ALA A 9 -0.10 8.82 6.14
N PHE A 10 0.12 8.82 4.82
CA PHE A 10 -0.52 7.86 3.91
C PHE A 10 -0.11 6.41 4.26
N VAL A 11 1.19 6.16 4.44
CA VAL A 11 1.73 4.84 4.78
C VAL A 11 1.13 4.34 6.10
N GLU A 12 1.15 5.17 7.15
CA GLU A 12 0.56 4.83 8.45
C GLU A 12 -0.93 4.48 8.31
N HIS A 13 -1.69 5.32 7.60
CA HIS A 13 -3.11 5.06 7.36
C HIS A 13 -3.36 3.77 6.57
N TYR A 14 -2.58 3.53 5.50
CA TYR A 14 -2.72 2.36 4.64
C TYR A 14 -2.49 1.07 5.43
N TYR A 15 -1.37 0.95 6.12
CA TYR A 15 -1.02 -0.27 6.85
C TYR A 15 -1.87 -0.49 8.10
N SER A 16 -2.23 0.59 8.82
CA SER A 16 -3.18 0.48 9.94
C SER A 16 -4.55 -0.04 9.45
N THR A 17 -5.03 0.47 8.32
CA THR A 17 -6.27 -0.01 7.71
C THR A 17 -6.12 -1.44 7.21
N PHE A 18 -4.99 -1.81 6.61
CA PHE A 18 -4.72 -3.18 6.17
C PHE A 18 -4.78 -4.19 7.34
N ASP A 19 -4.17 -3.84 8.46
CA ASP A 19 -4.05 -4.70 9.65
C ASP A 19 -5.37 -4.84 10.40
N THR A 20 -6.21 -3.80 10.42
CA THR A 20 -7.42 -3.75 11.25
C THR A 20 -8.74 -3.89 10.48
N ASN A 21 -8.81 -3.39 9.24
CA ASN A 21 -10.01 -3.38 8.41
C ASN A 21 -9.65 -3.36 6.92
N ARG A 22 -9.18 -4.50 6.39
CA ARG A 22 -8.69 -4.61 5.02
C ARG A 22 -9.72 -4.21 3.95
N ASN A 23 -11.02 -4.37 4.24
CA ASN A 23 -12.10 -3.89 3.35
C ASN A 23 -12.11 -2.36 3.19
N GLY A 24 -11.67 -1.63 4.20
CA GLY A 24 -11.59 -0.16 4.19
C GLY A 24 -10.62 0.40 3.14
N LEU A 25 -9.69 -0.43 2.65
CA LEU A 25 -8.74 -0.05 1.60
C LEU A 25 -9.42 0.27 0.26
N ALA A 26 -10.66 -0.16 0.04
CA ALA A 26 -11.41 0.12 -1.19
C ALA A 26 -11.43 1.62 -1.54
N ASN A 27 -11.52 2.46 -0.50
CA ASN A 27 -11.63 3.91 -0.65
C ASN A 27 -10.32 4.58 -1.08
N LEU A 28 -9.20 3.87 -1.04
CA LEU A 28 -7.89 4.36 -1.46
C LEU A 28 -7.62 4.06 -2.94
N TYR A 29 -8.44 3.25 -3.60
CA TYR A 29 -8.30 2.85 -4.98
C TYR A 29 -9.46 3.37 -5.85
N GLN A 30 -9.23 3.43 -7.16
CA GLN A 30 -10.23 3.75 -8.17
C GLN A 30 -10.29 2.67 -9.25
N GLU A 31 -11.16 2.83 -10.25
CA GLU A 31 -11.29 1.89 -11.37
C GLU A 31 -9.99 1.77 -12.19
N GLY A 32 -9.28 2.89 -12.37
CA GLY A 32 -7.99 2.94 -13.07
C GLY A 32 -6.80 2.41 -12.28
N SER A 33 -6.97 2.10 -10.99
CA SER A 33 -5.87 1.65 -10.13
C SER A 33 -5.37 0.25 -10.49
N MET A 34 -4.10 -0.02 -10.25
CA MET A 34 -3.50 -1.34 -10.46
C MET A 34 -2.66 -1.77 -9.26
N LEU A 35 -2.87 -3.00 -8.81
CA LEU A 35 -2.02 -3.71 -7.86
C LEU A 35 -1.20 -4.78 -8.59
N THR A 36 0.10 -4.84 -8.35
CA THR A 36 0.92 -6.01 -8.64
C THR A 36 1.32 -6.66 -7.32
N PHE A 37 0.71 -7.79 -6.97
CA PHE A 37 0.99 -8.52 -5.72
C PHE A 37 1.72 -9.83 -6.05
N GLU A 38 2.97 -9.97 -5.63
CA GLU A 38 3.80 -11.15 -5.96
C GLU A 38 3.89 -11.44 -7.48
N GLY A 39 3.84 -10.39 -8.30
CA GLY A 39 3.90 -10.49 -9.76
C GLY A 39 2.55 -10.73 -10.45
N GLN A 40 1.47 -11.00 -9.70
CA GLN A 40 0.11 -11.04 -10.24
C GLN A 40 -0.43 -9.62 -10.37
N LYS A 41 -0.92 -9.25 -11.56
CA LYS A 41 -1.54 -7.94 -11.82
C LYS A 41 -3.04 -8.00 -11.60
N ILE A 42 -3.58 -7.02 -10.89
CA ILE A 42 -4.98 -6.85 -10.56
C ILE A 42 -5.36 -5.39 -10.85
N GLN A 43 -6.46 -5.16 -11.55
CA GLN A 43 -6.91 -3.82 -11.91
C GLN A 43 -8.27 -3.52 -11.27
N GLY A 44 -8.45 -2.28 -10.84
CA GLY A 44 -9.70 -1.75 -10.29
C GLY A 44 -9.87 -2.02 -8.79
N ALA A 45 -10.40 -1.02 -8.08
CA ALA A 45 -10.58 -1.03 -6.62
C ALA A 45 -11.25 -2.30 -6.08
N SER A 46 -12.34 -2.76 -6.71
CA SER A 46 -13.08 -3.94 -6.26
C SER A 46 -12.22 -5.21 -6.33
N SER A 47 -11.53 -5.44 -7.45
CA SER A 47 -10.67 -6.62 -7.62
C SER A 47 -9.43 -6.55 -6.74
N ILE A 48 -8.86 -5.35 -6.54
CA ILE A 48 -7.72 -5.13 -5.63
C ILE A 48 -8.12 -5.54 -4.22
N VAL A 49 -9.22 -5.02 -3.68
CA VAL A 49 -9.66 -5.36 -2.32
C VAL A 49 -10.08 -6.82 -2.19
N ALA A 50 -10.71 -7.40 -3.21
CA ALA A 50 -10.99 -8.83 -3.24
C ALA A 50 -9.68 -9.65 -3.15
N LYS A 51 -8.63 -9.26 -3.87
CA LYS A 51 -7.31 -9.90 -3.75
C LYS A 51 -6.74 -9.78 -2.33
N LEU A 52 -6.71 -8.57 -1.77
CA LEU A 52 -6.13 -8.33 -0.44
C LEU A 52 -6.91 -9.06 0.66
N THR A 53 -8.23 -9.14 0.57
CA THR A 53 -9.08 -9.86 1.53
C THR A 53 -9.01 -11.38 1.35
N SER A 54 -8.72 -11.88 0.14
CA SER A 54 -8.53 -13.31 -0.13
C SER A 54 -7.21 -13.90 0.40
N LEU A 55 -6.28 -13.07 0.89
CA LEU A 55 -5.02 -13.55 1.42
C LEU A 55 -5.26 -14.55 2.57
N PRO A 56 -4.47 -15.63 2.67
CA PRO A 56 -4.74 -16.77 3.56
C PRO A 56 -4.39 -16.47 5.03
N PHE A 57 -4.54 -15.22 5.47
CA PHE A 57 -4.35 -14.78 6.84
C PHE A 57 -5.36 -13.70 7.21
N GLN A 58 -5.94 -13.86 8.39
CA GLN A 58 -6.94 -12.94 8.95
C GLN A 58 -6.24 -11.76 9.63
N GLN A 59 -5.29 -12.05 10.52
CA GLN A 59 -4.57 -11.06 11.31
C GLN A 59 -3.10 -11.01 10.90
N CYS A 60 -2.61 -9.81 10.68
CA CYS A 60 -1.22 -9.51 10.41
C CYS A 60 -0.85 -8.18 11.06
N HIS A 61 0.44 -7.92 11.17
CA HIS A 61 0.96 -6.63 11.59
C HIS A 61 2.10 -6.20 10.67
N HIS A 62 2.00 -5.00 10.12
CA HIS A 62 3.08 -4.37 9.37
C HIS A 62 3.92 -3.48 10.28
N SER A 63 5.23 -3.73 10.29
CA SER A 63 6.22 -2.86 10.94
C SER A 63 7.09 -2.19 9.88
N ILE A 64 6.87 -0.89 9.68
CA ILE A 64 7.52 -0.10 8.64
C ILE A 64 8.94 0.28 9.08
N SER A 65 9.92 0.01 8.21
CA SER A 65 11.34 0.28 8.45
C SER A 65 11.79 1.58 7.79
N THR A 66 11.44 1.77 6.51
CA THR A 66 11.75 3.01 5.78
C THR A 66 10.56 3.46 4.95
N VAL A 67 10.47 4.78 4.79
CA VAL A 67 9.54 5.45 3.87
C VAL A 67 10.33 6.53 3.17
N ASP A 68 10.45 6.41 1.85
CA ASP A 68 11.11 7.37 0.99
C ASP A 68 10.10 7.85 -0.04
N CYS A 69 10.11 9.14 -0.40
CA CYS A 69 9.18 9.66 -1.38
C CYS A 69 9.82 10.66 -2.34
N GLN A 70 9.25 10.77 -3.53
CA GLN A 70 9.61 11.74 -4.55
C GLN A 70 8.35 12.23 -5.27
N PRO A 71 8.31 13.49 -5.74
CA PRO A 71 7.30 13.91 -6.70
C PRO A 71 7.34 13.04 -7.95
N SER A 72 6.19 12.58 -8.45
CA SER A 72 6.13 11.74 -9.66
C SER A 72 6.29 12.55 -10.96
N GLY A 73 6.37 13.87 -10.87
CA GLY A 73 6.53 14.79 -12.01
C GLY A 73 5.24 15.10 -12.78
N VAL A 74 4.14 14.39 -12.50
CA VAL A 74 2.82 14.59 -13.13
C VAL A 74 1.77 14.93 -12.10
N ASN A 75 0.96 15.96 -12.36
CA ASN A 75 -0.24 16.31 -11.59
C ASN A 75 -0.04 16.39 -10.07
N ALA A 76 1.14 16.81 -9.58
CA ALA A 76 1.49 16.81 -8.16
C ALA A 76 1.35 15.42 -7.48
N GLY A 77 1.45 14.34 -8.25
CA GLY A 77 1.51 12.99 -7.73
C GLY A 77 2.84 12.71 -7.02
N MET A 78 2.87 11.60 -6.29
CA MET A 78 4.02 11.17 -5.51
C MET A 78 4.31 9.70 -5.70
N LEU A 79 5.58 9.36 -5.81
CA LEU A 79 6.10 8.01 -5.67
C LEU A 79 6.51 7.82 -4.22
N VAL A 80 6.02 6.75 -3.60
CA VAL A 80 6.34 6.39 -2.22
C VAL A 80 6.90 4.98 -2.23
N PHE A 81 8.11 4.80 -1.72
CA PHE A 81 8.75 3.51 -1.55
C PHE A 81 8.80 3.16 -0.07
N VAL A 82 8.37 1.94 0.24
CA VAL A 82 8.26 1.43 1.60
C VAL A 82 9.04 0.14 1.72
N SER A 83 9.81 0.02 2.79
CA SER A 83 10.37 -1.26 3.22
C SER A 83 9.90 -1.57 4.64
N GLY A 84 9.69 -2.85 4.93
CA GLY A 84 9.21 -3.24 6.25
C GLY A 84 9.18 -4.74 6.48
N ASN A 85 8.54 -5.10 7.58
CA ASN A 85 8.33 -6.47 8.01
C ASN A 85 6.83 -6.72 8.17
N LEU A 86 6.38 -7.88 7.72
CA LEU A 86 5.03 -8.39 7.88
C LEU A 86 5.08 -9.56 8.87
N GLN A 87 4.41 -9.42 10.00
CA GLN A 87 4.22 -10.49 10.98
C GLN A 87 2.82 -11.08 10.83
N LEU A 88 2.74 -12.39 10.63
CA LEU A 88 1.45 -13.10 10.65
C LEU A 88 1.15 -13.59 12.07
N ALA A 89 -0.12 -13.58 12.46
CA ALA A 89 -0.54 -14.05 13.77
C ALA A 89 -0.23 -15.54 13.95
N GLY A 90 0.42 -15.89 15.06
CA GLY A 90 0.82 -17.28 15.37
C GLY A 90 2.17 -17.70 14.78
N GLU A 91 2.79 -16.87 13.95
CA GLU A 91 4.15 -17.10 13.45
C GLU A 91 5.18 -16.33 14.30
N GLN A 92 6.38 -16.89 14.48
CA GLN A 92 7.48 -16.20 15.16
C GLN A 92 8.39 -15.42 14.21
N HIS A 93 8.35 -15.76 12.92
CA HIS A 93 9.20 -15.13 11.92
C HIS A 93 8.46 -13.98 11.26
N THR A 94 9.19 -12.90 10.98
CA THR A 94 8.71 -11.79 10.15
C THR A 94 9.12 -12.01 8.70
N LEU A 95 8.24 -11.61 7.78
CA LEU A 95 8.51 -11.60 6.36
C LEU A 95 8.92 -10.19 5.94
N LYS A 96 10.12 -10.04 5.39
CA LYS A 96 10.53 -8.74 4.82
C LYS A 96 9.73 -8.47 3.56
N PHE A 97 9.32 -7.22 3.36
CA PHE A 97 8.64 -6.80 2.14
C PHE A 97 9.15 -5.44 1.66
N SER A 98 8.91 -5.20 0.38
CA SER A 98 9.03 -3.90 -0.26
C SER A 98 7.73 -3.57 -0.97
N GLN A 99 7.30 -2.32 -0.89
CA GLN A 99 6.09 -1.86 -1.57
C GLN A 99 6.30 -0.47 -2.17
N MET A 100 5.73 -0.23 -3.35
CA MET A 100 5.75 1.06 -4.00
C MET A 100 4.33 1.53 -4.28
N PHE A 101 4.05 2.78 -3.94
CA PHE A 101 2.79 3.45 -4.25
C PHE A 101 3.03 4.65 -5.16
N HIS A 102 2.21 4.76 -6.21
CA HIS A 102 2.07 6.00 -6.97
C HIS A 102 0.76 6.67 -6.57
N LEU A 103 0.86 7.73 -5.78
CA LEU A 103 -0.26 8.51 -5.27
C LEU A 103 -0.60 9.64 -6.25
N ILE A 104 -1.88 9.80 -6.55
CA ILE A 104 -2.40 10.88 -7.40
C ILE A 104 -3.38 11.71 -6.59
N PRO A 105 -3.28 13.05 -6.61
CA PRO A 105 -4.23 13.89 -5.90
C PRO A 105 -5.62 13.79 -6.52
N THR A 106 -6.63 13.83 -5.66
CA THR A 106 -8.03 13.95 -6.05
C THR A 106 -8.44 15.42 -6.14
N PRO A 107 -9.49 15.77 -6.89
CA PRO A 107 -10.03 17.13 -6.92
C PRO A 107 -10.45 17.67 -5.54
N GLN A 108 -10.73 16.78 -4.59
CA GLN A 108 -11.10 17.11 -3.21
C GLN A 108 -9.89 17.40 -2.31
N GLY A 109 -8.66 17.34 -2.84
CA GLY A 109 -7.43 17.60 -2.08
C GLY A 109 -6.91 16.41 -1.28
N SER A 110 -7.45 15.20 -1.51
CA SER A 110 -6.93 13.94 -0.97
C SER A 110 -6.03 13.24 -2.00
N TYR A 111 -5.62 11.99 -1.75
CA TYR A 111 -4.85 11.16 -2.68
C TYR A 111 -5.50 9.79 -2.83
N TYR A 112 -5.39 9.21 -4.03
CA TYR A 112 -5.69 7.81 -4.28
C TYR A 112 -4.45 7.10 -4.84
N VAL A 113 -4.43 5.77 -4.72
CA VAL A 113 -3.36 4.92 -5.22
C VAL A 113 -3.63 4.56 -6.67
N LEU A 114 -2.83 5.08 -7.60
CA LEU A 114 -2.91 4.69 -9.01
C LEU A 114 -2.15 3.38 -9.26
N ASN A 115 -0.94 3.25 -8.72
CA ASN A 115 -0.14 2.04 -8.83
C ASN A 115 0.28 1.57 -7.44
N ASP A 116 0.11 0.27 -7.17
CA ASP A 116 0.63 -0.44 -6.00
C ASP A 116 1.43 -1.64 -6.49
N ILE A 117 2.68 -1.77 -6.04
CA ILE A 117 3.52 -2.93 -6.34
C ILE A 117 4.06 -3.47 -5.02
N PHE A 118 3.68 -4.70 -4.68
CA PHE A 118 4.07 -5.39 -3.47
C PHE A 118 4.92 -6.63 -3.78
N ARG A 119 6.01 -6.78 -3.03
CA ARG A 119 6.87 -7.97 -3.03
C ARG A 119 7.34 -8.32 -1.63
N LEU A 120 7.27 -9.60 -1.28
CA LEU A 120 8.05 -10.23 -0.25
C LEU A 120 9.50 -10.36 -0.73
N ASN A 121 10.43 -10.02 0.16
CA ASN A 121 11.84 -10.12 -0.08
C ASN A 121 12.29 -11.52 0.38
N TYR A 122 12.36 -12.47 -0.54
CA TYR A 122 12.94 -13.79 -0.28
C TYR A 122 14.46 -13.65 -0.19
N ALA A 123 15.05 -14.25 0.85
CA ALA A 123 16.50 -14.37 1.01
C ALA A 123 17.04 -15.58 0.24
#